data_AF-A0A3Q3IL36-F1
#
_entry.id   AF-A0A3Q3IL36-F1
#
_cell.length_a   1.000
_cell.length_b   1.000
_cell.length_c   1.000
_cell.angle_alpha   90.00
_cell.angle_beta   90.00
_cell.angle_gamma   90.00
#
_symmetry.space_group_name_H-M   'P 1'
#
loop_
_entity.id
_entity.type
_entity.pdbx_description
1 polymer ?
#
loop_
_entity_poly.entity_id
_entity_poly.type
_entity_poly.pdbx_seq_one_letter_code
_entity_poly.pdbx_strand_id
1 'polypeptide(L)'
;MALISLEDLDGLDDEQVDDDITDNPEPMDEDDRLLSHWQAIASTHQVSIPPEMTGPIHEMTHNSQQREPLTFSPISCHEKMGELLYEEREYPAGHWASVTRGEDLYEQSISMGFMKLMRFICKENSAGRYLGMTVPVVNNIHMMEDGNTFEKDVETSFFLPTRFQTNPPQPFDPDITIVHREPIRVVAR
;
A
#
# COMPACT_ATOMS: atom_id res chain seq x y z
N MET A 1 22.70 -3.70 12.39
CA MET A 1 21.36 -3.22 12.01
C MET A 1 21.55 -2.34 10.80
N ALA A 2 20.89 -2.66 9.69
CA ALA A 2 20.92 -1.84 8.49
C ALA A 2 19.94 -0.67 8.67
N LEU A 3 20.29 0.51 8.16
CA LEU A 3 19.56 1.76 8.32
C LEU A 3 19.14 2.25 6.94
N ILE A 4 17.96 2.86 6.84
CA ILE A 4 17.47 3.52 5.62
C ILE A 4 17.47 5.03 5.87
N SER A 5 17.88 5.80 4.86
CA SER A 5 17.98 7.26 4.91
C SER A 5 16.73 7.93 4.32
N LEU A 6 16.50 9.20 4.62
CA LEU A 6 15.44 9.99 3.99
C LEU A 6 15.64 10.19 2.47
N GLU A 7 16.87 10.09 1.96
CA GLU A 7 17.17 10.20 0.53
C GLU A 7 16.59 9.00 -0.26
N ASP A 8 16.43 7.84 0.39
CA ASP A 8 15.76 6.66 -0.17
C ASP A 8 14.25 6.86 -0.37
N LEU A 9 13.69 8.02 0.03
CA LEU A 9 12.29 8.41 -0.15
C LEU A 9 12.08 9.43 -1.28
N ASP A 10 13.13 10.13 -1.74
CA ASP A 10 13.04 11.35 -2.57
C ASP A 10 13.24 11.10 -4.08
N GLY A 11 13.09 9.85 -4.54
CA GLY A 11 13.21 9.46 -5.95
C GLY A 11 12.04 9.87 -6.84
N LEU A 12 11.49 11.08 -6.68
CA LEU A 12 10.31 11.56 -7.40
C LEU A 12 10.48 12.99 -7.91
N ASP A 13 11.11 13.14 -9.08
CA ASP A 13 10.67 14.14 -10.05
C ASP A 13 11.12 13.78 -11.48
N ASP A 14 10.14 13.83 -12.38
CA ASP A 14 10.21 13.92 -13.86
C ASP A 14 11.04 12.89 -14.65
N GLU A 15 10.38 11.88 -15.23
CA GLU A 15 10.71 11.45 -16.61
C GLU A 15 9.43 11.20 -17.43
N GLN A 16 9.17 12.10 -18.39
CA GLN A 16 8.24 11.90 -19.50
C GLN A 16 8.77 10.76 -20.36
N VAL A 17 8.03 9.66 -20.45
CA VAL A 17 8.39 8.54 -21.31
C VAL A 17 7.84 8.77 -22.71
N ASP A 18 8.74 9.03 -23.65
CA ASP A 18 8.48 9.09 -25.09
C ASP A 18 8.07 7.70 -25.59
N ASP A 19 6.97 7.65 -26.35
CA ASP A 19 6.35 6.43 -26.86
C ASP A 19 6.83 6.18 -28.29
N ASP A 20 7.85 5.34 -28.46
CA ASP A 20 8.11 4.66 -29.74
C ASP A 20 8.83 3.33 -29.50
N ILE A 21 8.18 2.22 -29.85
CA ILE A 21 8.69 1.15 -30.72
C ILE A 21 7.59 0.09 -30.84
N THR A 22 7.07 -0.01 -32.07
CA THR A 22 6.28 -1.15 -32.54
C THR A 22 7.13 -2.41 -32.58
N ASP A 23 6.79 -3.39 -31.75
CA ASP A 23 7.05 -4.79 -32.07
C ASP A 23 5.83 -5.61 -31.64
N ASN A 24 5.33 -6.45 -32.54
CA ASN A 24 4.05 -7.15 -32.40
C ASN A 24 4.32 -8.58 -31.91
N PRO A 25 4.17 -8.90 -30.61
CA PRO A 25 4.29 -10.25 -30.12
C PRO A 25 2.99 -11.01 -30.39
N GLU A 26 3.08 -12.34 -30.43
CA GLU A 26 1.95 -13.27 -30.51
C GLU A 26 0.84 -12.93 -29.49
N PRO A 27 -0.44 -13.30 -29.72
CA PRO A 27 -1.53 -12.94 -28.83
C PRO A 27 -1.36 -13.63 -27.47
N MET A 28 -0.64 -12.97 -26.56
CA MET A 28 -0.62 -13.31 -25.14
C MET A 28 -2.03 -13.15 -24.58
N ASP A 29 -2.42 -14.10 -23.73
CA ASP A 29 -3.65 -14.00 -22.94
C ASP A 29 -3.65 -12.68 -22.15
N GLU A 30 -4.81 -12.03 -22.04
CA GLU A 30 -4.93 -10.69 -21.42
C GLU A 30 -4.38 -10.65 -19.99
N ASP A 31 -4.53 -11.76 -19.25
CA ASP A 31 -4.00 -11.94 -17.90
C ASP A 31 -2.46 -11.92 -17.86
N ASP A 32 -1.81 -12.58 -18.81
CA ASP A 32 -0.35 -12.63 -18.91
C ASP A 32 0.22 -11.27 -19.32
N ARG A 33 -0.51 -10.52 -20.16
CA ARG A 33 -0.13 -9.14 -20.53
C ARG A 33 -0.19 -8.22 -19.32
N LEU A 34 -1.24 -8.33 -18.51
CA LEU A 34 -1.41 -7.53 -17.31
C LEU A 34 -0.32 -7.84 -16.27
N LEU A 35 -0.05 -9.12 -16.01
CA LEU A 35 1.02 -9.52 -15.10
C LEU A 35 2.39 -9.01 -15.58
N SER A 36 2.70 -9.21 -16.87
CA SER A 36 3.97 -8.79 -17.47
C SER A 36 4.17 -7.28 -17.37
N HIS A 37 3.11 -6.50 -17.59
CA HIS A 37 3.12 -5.05 -17.42
C HIS A 37 3.47 -4.65 -15.97
N TRP A 38 2.82 -5.27 -14.98
CA TRP A 38 3.12 -4.99 -13.57
C TRP A 38 4.52 -5.46 -13.15
N GLN A 39 5.00 -6.58 -13.68
CA GLN A 39 6.38 -7.04 -13.47
C GLN A 39 7.40 -6.04 -14.00
N ALA A 40 7.16 -5.45 -15.17
CA ALA A 40 8.03 -4.40 -15.71
C ALA A 40 8.09 -3.18 -14.79
N ILE A 41 6.94 -2.70 -14.29
CA ILE A 41 6.88 -1.56 -13.35
C ILE A 41 7.57 -1.89 -12.02
N ALA A 42 7.33 -3.06 -11.46
CA ALA A 42 7.96 -3.45 -10.21
C ALA A 42 9.48 -3.54 -10.32
N SER A 43 9.98 -3.98 -11.48
CA SER A 43 11.42 -4.10 -11.72
C SER A 43 12.15 -2.75 -11.68
N THR A 44 11.50 -1.64 -12.04
CA THR A 44 12.10 -0.29 -11.94
C THR A 44 12.35 0.12 -10.48
N HIS A 45 11.59 -0.45 -9.55
CA HIS A 45 11.72 -0.24 -8.10
C HIS A 45 12.49 -1.38 -7.42
N GLN A 46 13.20 -2.21 -8.19
CA GLN A 46 13.94 -3.38 -7.71
C GLN A 46 13.06 -4.40 -6.96
N VAL A 47 11.78 -4.49 -7.32
CA VAL A 47 10.80 -5.45 -6.78
C VAL A 47 10.49 -6.51 -7.83
N SER A 48 10.40 -7.77 -7.39
CA SER A 48 9.95 -8.87 -8.24
C SER A 48 8.51 -9.26 -7.88
N ILE A 49 7.63 -9.30 -8.88
CA ILE A 49 6.25 -9.79 -8.73
C ILE A 49 6.20 -11.26 -9.17
N PRO A 50 5.89 -12.19 -8.25
CA PRO A 50 5.87 -13.61 -8.58
C PRO A 50 4.55 -14.01 -9.28
N PRO A 51 4.51 -15.13 -10.03
CA PRO A 51 3.36 -15.51 -10.86
C PRO A 51 2.05 -15.73 -10.09
N GLU A 52 2.11 -16.08 -8.80
CA GLU A 52 0.92 -16.20 -7.96
C GLU A 52 0.13 -14.88 -7.80
N MET A 53 0.75 -13.74 -8.14
CA MET A 53 0.09 -12.44 -8.11
C MET A 53 -0.85 -12.19 -9.29
N THR A 54 -0.87 -13.03 -10.33
CA THR A 54 -1.78 -12.87 -11.48
C THR A 54 -3.24 -12.73 -11.03
N GLY A 55 -3.72 -13.65 -10.19
CA GLY A 55 -5.09 -13.62 -9.69
C GLY A 55 -5.42 -12.36 -8.87
N PRO A 56 -4.62 -12.03 -7.83
CA PRO A 56 -4.80 -10.81 -7.07
C PRO A 56 -4.73 -9.51 -7.90
N ILE A 57 -3.79 -9.41 -8.86
CA ILE A 57 -3.64 -8.26 -9.75
C ILE A 57 -4.87 -8.09 -10.64
N HIS A 58 -5.36 -9.18 -11.25
CA HIS A 58 -6.57 -9.14 -12.07
C HIS A 58 -7.80 -8.73 -11.23
N GLU A 59 -7.99 -9.33 -10.05
CA GLU A 59 -9.10 -8.99 -9.15
C GLU A 59 -9.04 -7.51 -8.70
N MET A 60 -7.86 -6.98 -8.35
CA MET A 60 -7.70 -5.57 -7.99
C MET A 60 -7.96 -4.63 -9.18
N THR A 61 -7.49 -4.99 -10.36
CA THR A 61 -7.68 -4.20 -11.59
C THR A 61 -9.16 -4.13 -11.97
N HIS A 62 -9.84 -5.28 -11.93
CA HIS A 62 -11.27 -5.39 -12.20
C HIS A 62 -12.11 -4.55 -11.22
N ASN A 63 -11.77 -4.58 -9.92
CA ASN A 63 -12.49 -3.84 -8.88
C ASN A 63 -11.93 -2.43 -8.62
N SER A 64 -11.06 -1.90 -9.48
CA SER A 64 -10.28 -0.68 -9.24
C SER A 64 -11.12 0.57 -8.94
N GLN A 65 -12.36 0.64 -9.44
CA GLN A 65 -13.31 1.74 -9.23
C GLN A 65 -14.09 1.64 -7.91
N GLN A 66 -14.08 0.50 -7.22
CA GLN A 66 -14.87 0.24 -6.03
C GLN A 66 -14.03 0.38 -4.75
N ARG A 67 -13.45 1.56 -4.53
CA ARG A 67 -12.64 1.85 -3.34
C ARG A 67 -13.46 2.60 -2.30
N GLU A 68 -13.47 2.10 -1.07
CA GLU A 68 -14.10 2.74 0.09
C GLU A 68 -13.11 3.75 0.70
N PRO A 69 -13.38 5.07 0.67
CA PRO A 69 -12.52 6.02 1.36
C PRO A 69 -12.68 5.88 2.87
N LEU A 70 -11.56 5.79 3.59
CA LEU A 70 -11.54 5.88 5.03
C LEU A 70 -11.96 7.30 5.43
N THR A 71 -13.12 7.40 6.08
CA THR A 71 -13.68 8.67 6.54
C THR A 71 -12.89 9.19 7.74
N PHE A 72 -12.60 10.49 7.76
CA PHE A 72 -11.97 11.17 8.88
C PHE A 72 -12.82 12.37 9.34
N SER A 73 -12.61 12.77 10.59
CA SER A 73 -13.19 14.01 11.14
C SER A 73 -12.14 15.13 11.05
N PRO A 74 -12.42 16.26 10.38
CA PRO A 74 -11.51 17.40 10.38
C PRO A 74 -11.45 18.02 11.77
N ILE A 75 -10.25 18.39 12.22
CA ILE A 75 -10.00 19.04 13.51
C ILE A 75 -9.68 20.52 13.30
N SER A 76 -8.68 20.82 12.46
CA SER A 76 -8.23 22.18 12.19
C SER A 76 -7.58 22.26 10.79
N CYS A 77 -7.65 23.43 10.16
CA CYS A 77 -6.96 23.69 8.89
C CYS A 77 -6.05 24.91 9.06
N HIS A 78 -4.81 24.80 8.59
CA HIS A 78 -3.82 25.88 8.67
C HIS A 78 -3.47 26.35 7.26
N GLU A 79 -3.87 27.59 6.97
CA GLU A 79 -3.68 28.19 5.65
C GLU A 79 -2.73 29.40 5.72
N LYS A 80 -1.97 29.63 4.65
CA LYS A 80 -1.16 30.84 4.48
C LYS A 80 -1.33 31.35 3.06
N MET A 81 -1.74 32.61 2.93
CA MET A 81 -2.02 33.26 1.63
C MET A 81 -3.06 32.51 0.76
N GLY A 82 -3.98 31.77 1.38
CA GLY A 82 -5.01 30.99 0.67
C GLY A 82 -4.54 29.59 0.23
N GLU A 83 -3.31 29.20 0.57
CA GLU A 83 -2.81 27.84 0.37
C GLU A 83 -2.90 27.04 1.68
N LEU A 84 -3.47 25.84 1.61
CA LEU A 84 -3.48 24.91 2.73
C LEU A 84 -2.05 24.43 2.98
N LEU A 85 -1.50 24.75 4.15
CA LEU A 85 -0.18 24.29 4.56
C LEU A 85 -0.25 22.88 5.15
N TYR A 86 -1.25 22.64 6.01
CA TYR A 86 -1.56 21.33 6.58
C TYR A 86 -2.95 21.37 7.24
N GLU A 87 -3.53 20.19 7.42
CA GLU A 87 -4.76 19.97 8.17
C GLU A 87 -4.53 18.94 9.27
N GLU A 88 -5.17 19.15 10.42
CA GLU A 88 -5.32 18.12 11.43
C GLU A 88 -6.62 17.36 11.18
N ARG A 89 -6.52 16.04 11.15
CA ARG A 89 -7.66 15.14 10.98
C ARG A 89 -7.57 13.96 11.93
N GLU A 90 -8.73 13.47 12.36
CA GLU A 90 -8.87 12.29 13.20
C GLU A 90 -9.48 11.14 12.41
N TYR A 91 -8.78 10.02 12.37
CA TYR A 91 -9.30 8.77 11.86
C TYR A 91 -9.94 7.96 12.99
N PRO A 92 -11.09 7.32 12.74
CA PRO A 92 -11.78 6.55 13.77
C PRO A 92 -10.98 5.31 14.18
N ALA A 93 -11.29 4.79 15.37
CA ALA A 93 -10.82 3.48 15.79
C ALA A 93 -11.32 2.38 14.86
N GLY A 94 -10.55 1.31 14.73
CA GLY A 94 -10.98 0.14 13.97
C GLY A 94 -9.90 -0.90 13.75
N HIS A 95 -10.27 -1.95 13.05
CA HIS A 95 -9.39 -3.05 12.69
C HIS A 95 -8.63 -2.76 11.40
N TRP A 96 -7.34 -3.02 11.47
CA TRP A 96 -6.39 -2.92 10.36
C TRP A 96 -5.76 -4.29 10.13
N ALA A 97 -5.54 -4.66 8.87
CA ALA A 97 -4.61 -5.72 8.52
C ALA A 97 -3.23 -5.10 8.33
N SER A 98 -2.26 -5.55 9.11
CA SER A 98 -0.91 -4.99 9.16
C SER A 98 0.12 -6.07 8.88
N VAL A 99 1.17 -5.70 8.15
CA VAL A 99 2.34 -6.54 7.87
C VAL A 99 3.59 -5.69 7.97
N THR A 100 4.64 -6.23 8.57
CA THR A 100 5.93 -5.55 8.72
C THR A 100 6.97 -6.20 7.83
N ARG A 101 7.70 -5.38 7.06
CA ARG A 101 8.79 -5.83 6.18
C ARG A 101 9.99 -4.91 6.30
N GLY A 102 11.19 -5.50 6.33
CA GLY A 102 12.46 -4.80 6.36
C GLY A 102 13.34 -5.20 5.19
N GLU A 103 13.12 -4.57 4.03
CA GLU A 103 13.93 -4.72 2.81
C GLU A 103 14.91 -3.56 2.64
N ASP A 104 15.96 -3.76 1.84
CA ASP A 104 17.11 -2.84 1.81
C ASP A 104 16.71 -1.41 1.42
N LEU A 105 15.64 -1.29 0.62
CA LEU A 105 15.01 -0.04 0.26
C LEU A 105 13.61 0.07 0.87
N TYR A 106 13.20 1.31 1.18
CA TYR A 106 11.85 1.61 1.66
C TYR A 106 10.78 1.13 0.67
N GLU A 107 10.99 1.41 -0.63
CA GLU A 107 10.06 1.04 -1.70
C GLU A 107 9.85 -0.47 -1.80
N GLN A 108 10.91 -1.25 -1.62
CA GLN A 108 10.82 -2.71 -1.58
C GLN A 108 10.00 -3.16 -0.37
N SER A 109 10.24 -2.56 0.80
CA SER A 109 9.53 -2.89 2.04
C SER A 109 8.02 -2.67 1.90
N ILE A 110 7.61 -1.49 1.40
CA ILE A 110 6.18 -1.17 1.21
C ILE A 110 5.54 -2.00 0.09
N SER A 111 6.28 -2.29 -0.99
CA SER A 111 5.76 -3.07 -2.11
C SER A 111 5.55 -4.53 -1.72
N MET A 112 6.52 -5.12 -1.01
CA MET A 112 6.42 -6.49 -0.52
C MET A 112 5.37 -6.64 0.58
N GLY A 113 5.24 -5.64 1.46
CA GLY A 113 4.16 -5.57 2.44
C GLY A 113 2.80 -5.50 1.75
N PHE A 114 2.64 -4.59 0.79
CA PHE A 114 1.38 -4.45 0.07
C PHE A 114 1.03 -5.69 -0.77
N MET A 115 1.99 -6.38 -1.38
CA MET A 115 1.71 -7.65 -2.09
C MET A 115 1.10 -8.71 -1.17
N LYS A 116 1.58 -8.83 0.08
CA LYS A 116 0.98 -9.73 1.08
C LYS A 116 -0.45 -9.31 1.41
N LEU A 117 -0.67 -8.03 1.68
CA LEU A 117 -2.02 -7.50 1.93
C LEU A 117 -2.95 -7.68 0.73
N MET A 118 -2.44 -7.52 -0.50
CA MET A 118 -3.20 -7.71 -1.73
C MET A 118 -3.71 -9.15 -1.83
N ARG A 119 -2.88 -10.15 -1.54
CA ARG A 119 -3.30 -11.56 -1.50
C ARG A 119 -4.39 -11.79 -0.45
N PHE A 120 -4.21 -11.24 0.76
CA PHE A 120 -5.21 -11.29 1.82
C PHE A 120 -6.54 -10.65 1.39
N ILE A 121 -6.51 -9.46 0.78
CA ILE A 121 -7.69 -8.78 0.26
C ILE A 121 -8.35 -9.61 -0.85
N CYS A 122 -7.57 -10.25 -1.71
CA CYS A 122 -8.00 -11.01 -2.89
C CYS A 122 -8.18 -12.52 -2.61
N LYS A 123 -8.87 -12.87 -1.52
CA LYS A 123 -9.38 -14.22 -1.15
C LYS A 123 -8.48 -15.07 -0.25
N GLU A 124 -7.24 -14.69 0.04
CA GLU A 124 -6.39 -15.43 1.00
C GLU A 124 -6.69 -15.08 2.45
N ASN A 125 -7.97 -15.23 2.80
CA ASN A 125 -8.53 -14.90 4.10
C ASN A 125 -9.65 -15.89 4.43
N SER A 126 -10.04 -15.96 5.70
CA SER A 126 -11.05 -16.92 6.17
C SER A 126 -12.45 -16.74 5.57
N ALA A 127 -12.75 -15.59 4.96
CA ALA A 127 -14.01 -15.38 4.24
C ALA A 127 -13.97 -15.90 2.79
N GLY A 128 -12.79 -16.27 2.27
CA GLY A 128 -12.60 -16.88 0.96
C GLY A 128 -13.06 -16.00 -0.21
N ARG A 129 -13.13 -14.68 -0.01
CA ARG A 129 -13.69 -13.72 -0.98
C ARG A 129 -12.88 -12.42 -1.01
N TYR A 130 -13.08 -11.65 -2.08
CA TYR A 130 -12.55 -10.29 -2.17
C TYR A 130 -13.13 -9.40 -1.07
N LEU A 131 -12.27 -8.79 -0.27
CA LEU A 131 -12.69 -7.98 0.87
C LEU A 131 -13.17 -6.58 0.46
N GLY A 132 -12.75 -6.08 -0.70
CA GLY A 132 -12.92 -4.67 -1.07
C GLY A 132 -11.69 -3.87 -0.66
N MET A 133 -11.36 -2.84 -1.44
CA MET A 133 -10.22 -1.96 -1.17
C MET A 133 -10.70 -0.73 -0.40
N THR A 134 -10.06 -0.42 0.73
CA THR A 134 -10.13 0.91 1.34
C THR A 134 -8.93 1.76 0.95
N VAL A 135 -9.09 3.08 0.96
CA VAL A 135 -7.99 4.02 0.81
C VAL A 135 -8.00 5.05 1.94
N PRO A 136 -6.83 5.49 2.46
CA PRO A 136 -5.48 5.10 2.02
C PRO A 136 -4.99 3.77 2.61
N VAL A 137 -3.90 3.25 2.03
CA VAL A 137 -2.99 2.30 2.71
C VAL A 137 -1.96 3.14 3.46
N VAL A 138 -1.66 2.78 4.71
CA VAL A 138 -0.77 3.56 5.57
C VAL A 138 0.53 2.79 5.79
N ASN A 139 1.65 3.47 5.66
CA ASN A 139 2.96 2.96 6.07
C ASN A 139 3.39 3.67 7.34
N ASN A 140 3.79 2.90 8.35
CA ASN A 140 4.36 3.41 9.59
C ASN A 140 5.85 3.09 9.62
N ILE A 141 6.66 4.11 9.89
CA ILE A 141 8.12 4.04 9.99
C ILE A 141 8.55 4.52 11.39
N HIS A 142 9.59 3.91 11.94
CA HIS A 142 10.15 4.34 13.22
C HIS A 142 11.45 5.10 12.99
N MET A 143 11.42 6.40 13.28
CA MET A 143 12.60 7.25 13.19
C MET A 143 13.62 6.91 14.27
N MET A 144 14.89 6.90 13.90
CA MET A 144 16.00 6.78 14.84
C MET A 144 16.20 8.08 15.64
N GLU A 145 16.96 7.99 16.73
CA GLU A 145 17.29 9.15 17.57
C GLU A 145 18.04 10.27 16.83
N ASP A 146 18.72 9.93 15.73
CA ASP A 146 19.42 10.89 14.88
C ASP A 146 18.48 11.80 14.08
N GLY A 147 17.19 11.45 13.96
CA GLY A 147 16.18 12.18 13.21
C GLY A 147 16.34 12.15 11.69
N ASN A 148 17.35 11.44 11.17
CA ASN A 148 17.72 11.43 9.76
C ASN A 148 17.60 10.04 9.13
N THR A 149 17.63 8.99 9.95
CA THR A 149 17.42 7.61 9.52
C THR A 149 16.21 6.99 10.20
N PHE A 150 15.73 5.90 9.65
CA PHE A 150 14.64 5.12 10.25
C PHE A 150 14.97 3.63 10.24
N GLU A 151 14.25 2.90 11.11
CA GLU A 151 14.29 1.45 11.14
C GLU A 151 13.91 0.89 9.78
N LYS A 152 14.66 -0.11 9.32
CA LYS A 152 14.39 -0.82 8.07
C LYS A 152 12.96 -1.38 8.01
N ASP A 153 12.45 -1.79 9.17
CA ASP A 153 11.13 -2.38 9.31
C ASP A 153 10.05 -1.32 9.09
N VAL A 154 9.31 -1.47 7.99
CA VAL A 154 8.16 -0.66 7.65
C VAL A 154 6.90 -1.48 7.86
N GLU A 155 5.96 -0.94 8.64
CA GLU A 155 4.64 -1.56 8.82
C GLU A 155 3.65 -0.98 7.80
N THR A 156 3.25 -1.81 6.83
CA THR A 156 2.18 -1.47 5.87
C THR A 156 0.84 -1.95 6.41
N SER A 157 -0.15 -1.07 6.42
CA SER A 157 -1.44 -1.30 7.05
C SER A 157 -2.61 -0.90 6.16
N PHE A 158 -3.60 -1.78 6.13
CA PHE A 158 -4.84 -1.67 5.38
C PHE A 158 -6.04 -1.64 6.33
N PHE A 159 -6.86 -0.59 6.27
CA PHE A 159 -8.07 -0.51 7.08
C PHE A 159 -9.11 -1.52 6.55
N LEU A 160 -9.72 -2.32 7.42
CA LEU A 160 -10.74 -3.22 6.93
C LEU A 160 -11.99 -2.46 6.48
N PRO A 161 -12.61 -2.81 5.35
CA PRO A 161 -13.89 -2.23 4.91
C PRO A 161 -14.94 -2.30 6.01
N THR A 162 -15.85 -1.32 6.06
CA THR A 162 -16.82 -1.18 7.17
C THR A 162 -17.56 -2.49 7.51
N ARG A 163 -17.91 -3.28 6.50
CA ARG A 163 -18.61 -4.58 6.65
C ARG A 163 -17.82 -5.66 7.41
N PHE A 164 -16.51 -5.51 7.54
CA PHE A 164 -15.61 -6.44 8.23
C PHE A 164 -15.09 -5.91 9.57
N GLN A 165 -15.47 -4.70 9.97
CA GLN A 165 -15.00 -4.10 11.23
C GLN A 165 -15.50 -4.85 12.48
N THR A 166 -16.71 -5.43 12.44
CA THR A 166 -17.27 -6.19 13.58
C THR A 166 -16.71 -7.61 13.70
N ASN A 167 -16.44 -8.26 12.57
CA ASN A 167 -15.91 -9.62 12.53
C ASN A 167 -14.83 -9.72 11.45
N PRO A 168 -13.58 -9.33 11.77
CA PRO A 168 -12.48 -9.36 10.84
C PRO A 168 -12.19 -10.77 10.30
N PRO A 169 -12.03 -10.95 8.98
CA PRO A 169 -11.58 -12.22 8.42
C PRO A 169 -10.13 -12.48 8.84
N GLN A 170 -9.83 -13.74 9.19
CA GLN A 170 -8.49 -14.15 9.60
C GLN A 170 -7.59 -14.31 8.37
N PRO A 171 -6.37 -13.79 8.38
CA PRO A 171 -5.40 -14.04 7.32
C PRO A 171 -4.90 -15.48 7.37
N PHE A 172 -4.52 -16.03 6.22
CA PHE A 172 -3.81 -17.32 6.14
C PHE A 172 -2.30 -17.15 6.15
N ASP A 173 -1.81 -15.99 5.72
CA ASP A 173 -0.41 -15.61 5.84
C ASP A 173 -0.10 -15.25 7.31
N PRO A 174 0.82 -15.96 7.99
CA PRO A 174 1.15 -15.70 9.38
C PRO A 174 1.84 -14.35 9.62
N ASP A 175 2.36 -13.70 8.56
CA ASP A 175 3.01 -12.39 8.68
C ASP A 175 1.98 -11.25 8.72
N ILE A 176 0.71 -11.53 8.39
CA ILE A 176 -0.37 -10.56 8.45
C ILE A 176 -1.06 -10.69 9.80
N THR A 177 -1.18 -9.57 10.50
CA THR A 177 -1.88 -9.49 11.77
C THR A 177 -3.08 -8.57 11.67
N ILE A 178 -4.17 -8.94 12.32
CA ILE A 178 -5.34 -8.07 12.45
C ILE A 178 -5.21 -7.34 13.79
N VAL A 179 -5.04 -6.03 13.74
CA VAL A 179 -4.83 -5.18 14.91
C VAL A 179 -5.97 -4.19 15.06
N HIS A 180 -6.47 -4.02 16.27
CA HIS A 180 -7.38 -2.93 16.60
C HIS A 180 -6.55 -1.69 16.96
N ARG A 181 -6.79 -0.58 16.28
CA ARG A 181 -6.15 0.71 16.56
C ARG A 181 -7.18 1.67 17.13
N GLU A 182 -6.80 2.37 18.19
CA GLU A 182 -7.53 3.51 18.73
C GLU A 182 -7.57 4.66 17.71
N PRO A 183 -8.41 5.70 17.90
CA PRO A 183 -8.48 6.83 16.98
C PRO A 183 -7.11 7.48 16.78
N ILE A 184 -6.77 7.77 15.53
CA ILE A 184 -5.47 8.31 15.16
C ILE A 184 -5.65 9.76 14.73
N ARG A 185 -5.05 10.68 15.48
CA ARG A 185 -4.93 12.07 15.08
C ARG A 185 -3.67 12.24 14.24
N VAL A 186 -3.81 12.79 13.05
CA VAL A 186 -2.70 13.04 12.14
C VAL A 186 -2.68 14.50 11.72
N VAL A 187 -1.46 15.01 11.52
CA VAL A 187 -1.20 16.23 10.76
C VAL A 187 -0.87 15.78 9.34
N ALA A 188 -1.66 16.21 8.37
CA ALA A 188 -1.47 15.84 6.98
C ALA A 188 -1.31 17.09 6.12
N ARG A 189 -0.53 16.94 5.05
CA ARG A 189 -0.21 18.00 4.09
C ARG A 189 -0.38 17.47 2.69
#